data_AF-A0A834WNU0-F1
#
_entry.id   AF-A0A834WNU0-F1
#
_cell.length_a   1.000
_cell.length_b   1.000
_cell.length_c   1.000
_cell.angle_alpha   90.00
_cell.angle_beta   90.00
_cell.angle_gamma   90.00
#
_symmetry.space_group_name_H-M   'P 1'
#
loop_
_entity.id
_entity.type
_entity.pdbx_description
1 polymer ?
#
loop_
_entity_poly.entity_id
_entity_poly.type
_entity_poly.pdbx_seq_one_letter_code
_entity_poly.pdbx_strand_id
1 'polypeptide(L)'
;MATPDAAVAVLSGSMNGVDSSPSSSSNTRLKNSPILIFSFFHKAIRSELDSLHLAALDFATNQQAVSDIKPLFDRCHFLRTVYKHHCNAEDKVIFPALDTRVKNVARTYFLEHEGEGLLFDQLFKLLKSNLLNEEGYRRELASCTGALRTSISQHMFKEEEQVKLYDDLAALLSFLDIPEFKG
;
A
#
# COMPACT_ATOMS: atom_id res chain seq x y z
N MET A 1 49.54 -36.38 -55.65
CA MET A 1 50.86 -35.70 -55.67
C MET A 1 50.68 -34.40 -56.44
N ALA A 2 50.45 -33.30 -55.74
CA ALA A 2 50.52 -31.92 -56.25
C ALA A 2 50.42 -30.94 -55.07
N THR A 3 51.53 -30.31 -54.74
CA THR A 3 51.65 -28.92 -54.27
C THR A 3 52.43 -28.20 -55.41
N PRO A 4 52.52 -26.84 -55.53
CA PRO A 4 52.58 -25.87 -54.42
C PRO A 4 52.03 -24.43 -54.66
N ASP A 5 52.12 -23.62 -53.59
CA ASP A 5 52.50 -22.18 -53.49
C ASP A 5 51.76 -21.08 -54.29
N ALA A 6 51.59 -19.83 -53.83
CA ALA A 6 51.85 -19.09 -52.59
C ALA A 6 51.30 -17.64 -52.75
N ALA A 7 51.27 -16.89 -51.63
CA ALA A 7 51.24 -15.42 -51.47
C ALA A 7 49.89 -14.66 -51.68
N VAL A 8 49.20 -14.20 -50.62
CA VAL A 8 49.34 -12.97 -49.78
C VAL A 8 48.77 -11.69 -50.43
N ALA A 9 47.68 -11.16 -49.86
CA ALA A 9 47.47 -9.71 -49.68
C ALA A 9 46.38 -9.43 -48.63
N VAL A 10 46.78 -8.66 -47.61
CA VAL A 10 45.98 -8.02 -46.55
C VAL A 10 45.06 -6.96 -47.14
N LEU A 11 43.88 -6.71 -46.57
CA LEU A 11 43.34 -5.34 -46.35
C LEU A 11 42.16 -5.32 -45.36
N SER A 12 42.23 -4.33 -44.49
CA SER A 12 41.46 -4.02 -43.29
C SER A 12 40.01 -3.56 -43.58
N GLY A 13 39.08 -3.76 -42.63
CA GLY A 13 37.71 -3.26 -42.79
C GLY A 13 36.75 -3.47 -41.62
N SER A 14 36.90 -2.64 -40.59
CA SER A 14 35.86 -2.07 -39.70
C SER A 14 34.64 -2.93 -39.29
N MET A 15 34.67 -3.39 -38.04
CA MET A 15 33.52 -3.87 -37.28
C MET A 15 32.82 -2.67 -36.63
N ASN A 16 31.63 -2.30 -37.10
CA ASN A 16 30.73 -1.40 -36.38
C ASN A 16 29.28 -1.72 -36.73
N GLY A 17 28.54 -2.17 -35.72
CA GLY A 17 27.11 -2.46 -35.81
C GLY A 17 26.60 -3.09 -34.51
N VAL A 18 26.95 -2.49 -33.35
CA VAL A 18 26.24 -2.79 -32.11
C VAL A 18 25.03 -1.87 -32.07
N ASP A 19 23.86 -2.44 -32.36
CA ASP A 19 22.57 -1.82 -32.06
C ASP A 19 22.48 -1.59 -30.55
N SER A 20 22.80 -0.37 -30.13
CA SER A 20 22.56 0.08 -28.77
C SER A 20 21.09 0.51 -28.67
N SER A 21 20.20 -0.44 -28.39
CA SER A 21 18.86 -0.08 -27.90
C SER A 21 19.00 0.56 -26.52
N PRO A 22 18.45 1.77 -26.26
CA PRO A 22 18.50 2.35 -24.94
C PRO A 22 17.62 1.54 -24.00
N SER A 23 18.29 1.00 -22.99
CA SER A 23 17.82 0.26 -21.83
C SER A 23 16.42 0.64 -21.34
N SER A 24 15.56 -0.37 -21.27
CA SER A 24 14.28 -0.45 -20.54
C SER A 24 14.42 -0.39 -19.00
N SER A 25 15.48 0.24 -18.50
CA SER A 25 15.88 0.27 -17.08
C SER A 25 15.08 1.24 -16.23
N SER A 26 14.31 2.16 -16.83
CA SER A 26 13.39 3.07 -16.12
C SER A 26 12.14 2.34 -15.60
N ASN A 27 11.59 1.40 -16.38
CA ASN A 27 10.38 0.65 -16.02
C ASN A 27 10.62 -0.41 -14.93
N THR A 28 11.85 -0.92 -14.78
CA THR A 28 12.19 -1.87 -13.71
C THR A 28 12.49 -1.17 -12.39
N ARG A 29 13.02 0.06 -12.42
CA ARG A 29 13.33 0.84 -11.21
C ARG A 29 12.08 1.34 -10.50
N LEU A 30 11.05 1.75 -11.27
CA LEU A 30 9.76 2.17 -10.72
C LEU A 30 9.03 1.00 -10.03
N LYS A 31 9.01 -0.19 -10.64
CA LYS A 31 8.36 -1.40 -10.08
C LYS A 31 8.95 -1.89 -8.74
N ASN A 32 10.14 -1.42 -8.37
CA ASN A 32 10.84 -1.81 -7.15
C ASN A 32 10.86 -0.70 -6.07
N SER A 33 10.11 0.39 -6.25
CA SER A 33 10.02 1.43 -5.24
C SER A 33 9.17 0.96 -4.05
N PRO A 34 9.70 0.95 -2.81
CA PRO A 34 8.91 0.65 -1.61
C PRO A 34 7.65 1.51 -1.47
N ILE A 35 7.67 2.73 -2.03
CA ILE A 35 6.54 3.66 -2.05
C ILE A 35 5.38 3.14 -2.92
N LEU A 36 5.66 2.41 -4.02
CA LEU A 36 4.60 1.78 -4.80
C LEU A 36 3.93 0.64 -4.03
N ILE A 37 4.71 -0.14 -3.28
CA ILE A 37 4.18 -1.23 -2.46
C ILE A 37 3.23 -0.66 -1.39
N PHE A 38 3.66 0.41 -0.71
CA PHE A 38 2.83 1.19 0.22
C PHE A 38 1.50 1.62 -0.42
N SER A 39 1.53 2.28 -1.58
CA SER A 39 0.32 2.72 -2.29
C SER A 39 -0.59 1.56 -2.73
N PHE A 40 -0.02 0.43 -3.14
CA PHE A 40 -0.82 -0.75 -3.50
C PHE A 40 -1.55 -1.35 -2.30
N PHE A 41 -0.91 -1.42 -1.13
CA PHE A 41 -1.57 -1.86 0.09
C PHE A 41 -2.71 -0.92 0.47
N HIS A 42 -2.52 0.40 0.39
CA HIS A 42 -3.59 1.36 0.65
C HIS A 42 -4.79 1.14 -0.27
N LYS A 43 -4.54 0.99 -1.57
CA LYS A 43 -5.59 0.75 -2.55
C LYS A 43 -6.35 -0.54 -2.26
N ALA A 44 -5.63 -1.62 -1.93
CA ALA A 44 -6.23 -2.91 -1.60
C ALA A 44 -7.07 -2.84 -0.32
N ILE A 45 -6.55 -2.20 0.73
CA ILE A 45 -7.24 -2.04 2.02
C ILE A 45 -8.51 -1.20 1.85
N ARG A 46 -8.44 -0.04 1.18
CA ARG A 46 -9.63 0.80 0.91
C ARG A 46 -10.68 0.04 0.10
N SER A 47 -10.27 -0.68 -0.94
CA SER A 47 -11.18 -1.47 -1.77
C SER A 47 -11.90 -2.56 -0.96
N GLU A 48 -11.21 -3.21 -0.02
CA GLU A 48 -11.84 -4.21 0.84
C GLU A 48 -12.74 -3.57 1.90
N LEU A 49 -12.36 -2.43 2.48
CA LEU A 49 -13.21 -1.67 3.40
C LEU A 49 -14.53 -1.24 2.75
N ASP A 50 -14.49 -0.75 1.51
CA ASP A 50 -15.68 -0.42 0.72
C ASP A 50 -16.57 -1.65 0.53
N SER A 51 -15.96 -2.76 0.13
CA SER A 51 -16.67 -4.02 -0.13
C SER A 51 -17.27 -4.64 1.14
N LEU A 52 -16.60 -4.52 2.29
CA LEU A 52 -17.11 -4.95 3.60
C LEU A 52 -18.28 -4.10 4.06
N HIS A 53 -18.19 -2.78 3.89
CA HIS A 53 -19.26 -1.88 4.27
C HIS A 53 -20.52 -2.10 3.43
N LEU A 54 -20.38 -2.30 2.12
CA LEU A 54 -21.51 -2.65 1.25
C LEU A 54 -22.16 -3.97 1.67
N ALA A 55 -21.36 -4.99 1.99
CA ALA A 55 -21.87 -6.26 2.49
C ALA A 55 -22.60 -6.10 3.84
N ALA A 56 -22.11 -5.25 4.74
CA ALA A 56 -22.78 -4.97 6.01
C ALA A 56 -24.09 -4.19 5.82
N LEU A 57 -24.18 -3.28 4.85
CA LEU A 57 -25.41 -2.59 4.48
C LEU A 57 -26.45 -3.54 3.88
N ASP A 58 -26.04 -4.44 2.99
CA ASP A 58 -26.91 -5.47 2.43
C ASP A 58 -27.45 -6.37 3.55
N PHE A 59 -26.57 -6.85 4.44
CA PHE A 59 -26.95 -7.61 5.63
C PHE A 59 -27.96 -6.86 6.51
N ALA A 60 -27.81 -5.55 6.70
CA ALA A 60 -28.70 -4.75 7.52
C ALA A 60 -30.09 -4.53 6.91
N THR A 61 -30.17 -4.46 5.57
CA THR A 61 -31.40 -4.05 4.85
C THR A 61 -32.19 -5.23 4.30
N ASN A 62 -31.55 -6.35 3.98
CA ASN A 62 -32.18 -7.49 3.32
C ASN A 62 -32.59 -8.60 4.31
N GLN A 63 -33.69 -8.38 5.03
CA GLN A 63 -34.16 -9.24 6.12
C GLN A 63 -34.71 -10.62 5.68
N GLN A 64 -34.97 -10.80 4.38
CA GLN A 64 -35.63 -12.00 3.86
C GLN A 64 -34.66 -13.18 3.66
N ALA A 65 -33.36 -12.90 3.62
CA ALA A 65 -32.32 -13.90 3.68
C ALA A 65 -31.73 -13.88 5.10
N VAL A 66 -31.89 -14.96 5.87
CA VAL A 66 -30.98 -15.25 6.98
C VAL A 66 -29.60 -15.43 6.34
N SER A 67 -28.90 -14.32 6.14
CA SER A 67 -27.62 -14.26 5.46
C SER A 67 -26.58 -14.73 6.46
N ASP A 68 -25.82 -15.76 6.09
CA ASP A 68 -24.71 -16.22 6.92
C ASP A 68 -23.73 -15.07 7.13
N ILE A 69 -23.48 -14.69 8.39
CA ILE A 69 -22.54 -13.62 8.75
C ILE A 69 -21.09 -14.06 8.59
N LYS A 70 -20.84 -15.37 8.54
CA LYS A 70 -19.51 -15.96 8.54
C LYS A 70 -18.60 -15.43 7.42
N PRO A 71 -19.05 -15.26 6.15
CA PRO A 71 -18.21 -14.67 5.11
C PRO A 71 -17.77 -13.24 5.44
N LEU A 72 -18.63 -12.44 6.06
CA LEU A 72 -18.28 -11.10 6.51
C LEU A 72 -17.25 -11.16 7.65
N PHE A 73 -17.46 -12.06 8.61
CA PHE A 73 -16.51 -12.27 9.72
C PHE A 73 -15.11 -12.66 9.23
N ASP A 74 -15.03 -13.65 8.33
CA ASP A 74 -13.76 -14.17 7.82
C ASP A 74 -12.98 -13.09 7.05
N ARG A 75 -13.68 -12.30 6.24
CA ARG A 75 -13.10 -11.16 5.50
C ARG A 75 -12.62 -10.05 6.43
N CYS A 76 -13.42 -9.67 7.44
CA CYS A 76 -13.01 -8.71 8.46
C CYS A 76 -11.75 -9.18 9.22
N HIS A 77 -11.69 -10.47 9.56
CA HIS A 77 -10.53 -11.08 10.21
C HIS A 77 -9.27 -11.02 9.32
N PHE A 78 -9.42 -11.39 8.05
CA PHE A 78 -8.33 -11.29 7.09
C PHE A 78 -7.85 -9.84 6.93
N LEU A 79 -8.76 -8.89 6.74
CA LEU A 79 -8.42 -7.48 6.63
C LEU A 79 -7.72 -6.96 7.88
N ARG A 80 -8.19 -7.30 9.08
CA ARG A 80 -7.53 -6.93 10.35
C ARG A 80 -6.09 -7.42 10.40
N THR A 81 -5.84 -8.63 9.91
CA THR A 81 -4.51 -9.22 9.87
C THR A 81 -3.60 -8.44 8.91
N VAL A 82 -4.07 -8.19 7.69
CA VAL A 82 -3.34 -7.40 6.68
C VAL A 82 -3.04 -5.99 7.20
N TYR A 83 -4.07 -5.31 7.73
CA TYR A 83 -3.97 -3.96 8.26
C TYR A 83 -2.99 -3.88 9.44
N LYS A 84 -3.02 -4.84 10.36
CA LYS A 84 -2.04 -4.89 11.46
C LYS A 84 -0.60 -5.03 10.96
N HIS A 85 -0.36 -5.85 9.93
CA HIS A 85 0.98 -6.00 9.36
C HIS A 85 1.43 -4.73 8.63
N HIS A 86 0.52 -4.05 7.96
CA HIS A 86 0.75 -2.76 7.31
C HIS A 86 1.18 -1.68 8.31
N CYS A 87 0.40 -1.44 9.37
CA CYS A 87 0.75 -0.48 10.43
C CYS A 87 2.11 -0.82 11.08
N ASN A 88 2.39 -2.11 11.32
CA ASN A 88 3.68 -2.52 11.86
C ASN A 88 4.86 -2.21 10.93
N ALA A 89 4.67 -2.32 9.61
CA ALA A 89 5.70 -1.96 8.64
C ALA A 89 5.93 -0.44 8.64
N GLU A 90 4.86 0.34 8.77
CA GLU A 90 4.94 1.79 8.83
C GLU A 90 5.63 2.28 10.10
N ASP A 91 5.12 1.86 11.26
CA ASP A 91 5.60 2.31 12.57
C ASP A 91 7.07 1.92 12.83
N LYS A 92 7.54 0.80 12.25
CA LYS A 92 8.90 0.29 12.49
C LYS A 92 9.89 0.64 11.40
N VAL A 93 9.43 0.97 10.19
CA VAL A 93 10.31 1.16 9.02
C VAL A 93 10.05 2.49 8.32
N ILE A 94 8.82 2.73 7.85
CA ILE A 94 8.53 3.88 6.99
C ILE A 94 8.54 5.19 7.78
N PHE A 95 7.76 5.27 8.87
CA PHE A 95 7.64 6.48 9.65
C PHE A 95 8.90 6.86 10.42
N PRO A 96 9.67 5.93 11.01
CA PRO A 96 10.98 6.28 11.56
C PRO A 96 11.92 6.89 10.53
N ALA A 97 11.89 6.44 9.27
CA ALA A 97 12.68 7.05 8.21
C ALA A 97 12.21 8.48 7.88
N LEU A 98 10.90 8.73 7.87
CA LEU A 98 10.31 10.05 7.63
C LEU A 98 10.50 11.03 8.81
N ASP A 99 10.42 10.56 10.06
CA ASP A 99 10.49 11.37 11.28
C ASP A 99 11.90 11.95 11.53
N THR A 100 12.92 11.43 10.83
CA THR A 100 14.26 12.06 10.80
C THR A 100 14.24 13.48 10.23
N ARG A 101 13.23 13.83 9.42
CA ARG A 101 13.15 15.13 8.74
C ARG A 101 11.95 15.98 9.13
N VAL A 102 10.83 15.37 9.52
CA VAL A 102 9.63 16.07 10.01
C VAL A 102 9.24 15.51 11.38
N LYS A 103 9.52 16.28 12.45
CA LYS A 103 9.32 15.82 13.83
C LYS A 103 7.84 15.59 14.14
N ASN A 104 7.54 14.53 14.90
CA ASN A 104 6.22 14.17 15.45
C ASN A 104 5.24 13.54 14.44
N VAL A 105 5.69 13.25 13.22
CA VAL A 105 4.85 12.59 12.22
C VAL A 105 4.61 11.14 12.62
N ALA A 106 5.68 10.43 13.01
CA ALA A 106 5.57 9.02 13.41
C ALA A 106 4.65 8.82 14.62
N ARG A 107 4.73 9.72 15.61
CA ARG A 107 3.89 9.63 16.81
C ARG A 107 2.41 9.85 16.51
N THR A 108 2.09 10.73 15.56
CA THR A 108 0.71 11.04 15.20
C THR A 108 0.04 9.83 14.55
N TYR A 109 0.65 9.25 13.51
CA TYR A 109 0.09 8.09 12.82
C TYR A 109 0.05 6.84 13.71
N PHE A 110 1.04 6.64 14.57
CA PHE A 110 1.00 5.57 15.58
C PHE A 110 -0.25 5.65 16.47
N LEU A 111 -0.66 6.85 16.89
CA LEU A 111 -1.87 7.01 17.71
C LEU A 111 -3.15 6.77 16.91
N GLU A 112 -3.15 7.08 15.61
CA GLU A 112 -4.26 6.76 14.71
C GLU A 112 -4.39 5.24 14.53
N HIS A 113 -3.29 4.51 14.34
CA HIS A 113 -3.25 3.04 14.29
C HIS A 113 -3.88 2.40 15.52
N GLU A 114 -3.57 2.90 16.72
CA GLU A 114 -4.14 2.40 17.97
C GLU A 114 -5.65 2.67 18.02
N GLY A 115 -6.10 3.87 17.62
CA GLY A 115 -7.51 4.23 17.56
C GLY A 115 -8.30 3.35 16.58
N GLU A 116 -7.75 3.09 15.41
CA GLU A 116 -8.33 2.19 14.40
C GLU A 116 -8.30 0.73 14.86
N GLY A 117 -7.31 0.39 15.69
CA GLY A 117 -7.26 -0.84 16.46
C GLY A 117 -8.52 -1.08 17.27
N LEU A 118 -8.95 -0.08 18.03
CA LEU A 118 -10.15 -0.15 18.85
C LEU A 118 -11.43 -0.24 18.01
N LEU A 119 -11.47 0.40 16.84
CA LEU A 119 -12.61 0.27 15.91
C LEU A 119 -12.76 -1.17 15.39
N PHE A 120 -11.65 -1.83 15.05
CA PHE A 120 -11.70 -3.25 14.71
C PHE A 120 -12.19 -4.11 15.88
N ASP A 121 -11.75 -3.84 17.11
CA ASP A 121 -12.20 -4.60 18.28
C ASP A 121 -13.70 -4.44 18.53
N GLN A 122 -14.24 -3.23 18.33
CA GLN A 122 -15.68 -2.97 18.33
C GLN A 122 -16.40 -3.76 17.24
N LEU A 123 -15.86 -3.77 16.01
CA LEU A 123 -16.40 -4.55 14.91
C LEU A 123 -16.44 -6.06 15.21
N PHE A 124 -15.38 -6.62 15.79
CA PHE A 124 -15.37 -8.05 16.16
C PHE A 124 -16.30 -8.37 17.32
N LYS A 125 -16.46 -7.46 18.28
CA LYS A 125 -17.50 -7.58 19.29
C LYS A 125 -18.87 -7.64 18.62
N LEU A 126 -19.08 -6.83 17.57
CA LEU A 126 -20.32 -6.84 16.82
C LEU A 126 -20.55 -8.19 16.12
N LEU A 127 -19.58 -8.64 15.33
CA LEU A 127 -19.72 -9.86 14.55
C LEU A 127 -19.86 -11.15 15.38
N LYS A 128 -19.43 -11.16 16.65
CA LYS A 128 -19.49 -12.34 17.54
C LYS A 128 -20.76 -12.42 18.39
N SER A 129 -21.63 -11.42 18.35
CA SER A 129 -22.83 -11.43 19.17
C SER A 129 -23.91 -12.35 18.62
N ASN A 130 -24.72 -12.89 19.53
CA ASN A 130 -25.88 -13.69 19.19
C ASN A 130 -27.10 -12.84 18.79
N LEU A 131 -26.98 -11.51 18.81
CA LEU A 131 -28.07 -10.56 18.52
C LEU A 131 -28.16 -10.13 17.05
N LEU A 132 -27.49 -10.83 16.13
CA LEU A 132 -27.46 -10.50 14.69
C LEU A 132 -28.85 -10.52 14.01
N ASN A 133 -29.83 -11.17 14.65
CA ASN A 133 -31.23 -11.16 14.19
C ASN A 133 -31.97 -9.86 14.54
N GLU A 134 -31.44 -9.05 15.46
CA GLU A 134 -32.02 -7.77 15.84
C GLU A 134 -31.66 -6.66 14.84
N GLU A 135 -32.66 -5.94 14.36
CA GLU A 135 -32.48 -4.87 13.38
C GLU A 135 -31.55 -3.75 13.89
N GLY A 136 -31.66 -3.39 15.18
CA GLY A 136 -30.75 -2.42 15.81
C GLY A 136 -29.29 -2.85 15.69
N TYR A 137 -29.04 -4.13 15.89
CA TYR A 137 -27.71 -4.72 15.86
C TYR A 137 -27.09 -4.73 14.46
N ARG A 138 -27.89 -5.10 13.44
CA ARG A 138 -27.41 -5.09 12.06
C ARG A 138 -27.08 -3.67 11.57
N ARG A 139 -27.88 -2.68 11.98
CA ARG A 139 -27.60 -1.27 11.69
C ARG A 139 -26.34 -0.77 12.40
N GLU A 140 -26.12 -1.19 13.63
CA GLU A 140 -24.89 -0.89 14.37
C GLU A 140 -23.66 -1.49 13.68
N LEU A 141 -23.74 -2.73 13.20
CA LEU A 141 -22.69 -3.36 12.40
C LEU A 141 -22.38 -2.58 11.12
N ALA A 142 -23.42 -2.18 10.37
CA ALA A 142 -23.25 -1.35 9.18
C ALA A 142 -22.64 0.03 9.49
N SER A 143 -23.05 0.65 10.61
CA SER A 143 -22.48 1.91 11.08
C SER A 143 -21.00 1.75 11.46
N CYS A 144 -20.65 0.70 12.21
CA CYS A 144 -19.29 0.41 12.64
C CYS A 144 -18.34 0.17 11.44
N THR A 145 -18.77 -0.63 10.45
CA THR A 145 -17.98 -0.82 9.21
C THR A 145 -17.82 0.49 8.44
N GLY A 146 -18.84 1.36 8.43
CA GLY A 146 -18.75 2.69 7.81
C GLY A 146 -17.79 3.64 8.52
N ALA A 147 -17.78 3.62 9.85
CA ALA A 147 -16.82 4.38 10.67
C ALA A 147 -15.39 3.89 10.42
N LEU A 148 -15.17 2.58 10.39
CA LEU A 148 -13.87 1.97 10.10
C LEU A 148 -13.37 2.35 8.69
N ARG A 149 -14.22 2.20 7.67
CA ARG A 149 -13.92 2.61 6.29
C ARG A 149 -13.49 4.07 6.21
N THR A 150 -14.25 4.95 6.87
CA THR A 150 -13.99 6.40 6.85
C THR A 150 -12.68 6.75 7.55
N SER A 151 -12.46 6.21 8.76
CA SER A 151 -11.23 6.45 9.54
C SER A 151 -10.00 6.06 8.74
N ILE A 152 -9.92 4.79 8.31
CA ILE A 152 -8.72 4.27 7.64
C ILE A 152 -8.50 4.94 6.28
N SER A 153 -9.57 5.25 5.54
CA SER A 153 -9.41 5.94 4.25
C SER A 153 -8.84 7.35 4.43
N GLN A 154 -9.30 8.07 5.47
CA GLN A 154 -8.79 9.40 5.81
C GLN A 154 -7.37 9.34 6.35
N HIS A 155 -7.06 8.35 7.19
CA HIS A 155 -5.70 8.08 7.64
C HIS A 155 -4.77 7.91 6.44
N MET A 156 -5.04 6.93 5.58
CA MET A 156 -4.20 6.64 4.43
C MET A 156 -4.05 7.81 3.46
N PHE A 157 -5.08 8.65 3.34
CA PHE A 157 -5.00 9.88 2.55
C PHE A 157 -3.97 10.86 3.14
N LYS A 158 -3.96 11.05 4.46
CA LYS A 158 -2.99 11.91 5.14
C LYS A 158 -1.56 11.39 4.98
N GLU A 159 -1.36 10.08 5.08
CA GLU A 159 -0.02 9.48 4.90
C GLU A 159 0.47 9.66 3.45
N GLU A 160 -0.39 9.44 2.46
CA GLU A 160 -0.07 9.64 1.05
C GLU A 160 0.33 11.08 0.74
N GLU A 161 -0.37 12.06 1.30
CA GLU A 161 0.00 13.47 1.16
C GLU A 161 1.34 13.76 1.85
N GLN A 162 1.58 13.20 3.03
CA GLN A 162 2.84 13.36 3.76
C GLN A 162 4.03 12.78 3.00
N VAL A 163 3.87 11.61 2.38
CA VAL A 163 4.91 10.97 1.56
C VAL A 163 5.19 11.79 0.29
N LYS A 164 4.16 12.30 -0.40
CA LYS A 164 4.34 13.17 -1.58
C LYS A 164 5.12 14.44 -1.25
N LEU A 165 4.74 15.13 -0.17
CA LEU A 165 5.42 16.35 0.27
C LEU A 165 6.90 16.09 0.56
N TYR A 166 7.24 14.91 1.08
CA TYR A 166 8.61 14.52 1.34
C TYR A 166 9.39 14.27 0.05
N ASP A 167 8.81 13.57 -0.92
CA ASP A 167 9.43 13.34 -2.23
C ASP A 167 9.69 14.67 -2.96
N ASP A 168 8.72 15.58 -2.92
CA ASP A 168 8.85 16.92 -3.51
C ASP A 168 9.93 17.76 -2.79
N LEU A 169 9.99 17.69 -1.45
CA LEU A 169 11.02 18.39 -0.67
C LEU A 169 12.41 17.81 -0.94
N ALA A 170 12.55 16.49 -1.03
CA ALA A 170 13.81 15.83 -1.35
C ALA A 170 14.28 16.20 -2.76
N ALA A 171 13.37 16.27 -3.74
CA ALA A 171 13.66 16.74 -5.09
C ALA A 171 14.13 18.20 -5.10
N LEU A 172 13.45 19.10 -4.39
CA LEU A 172 13.85 20.52 -4.27
C LEU A 172 15.22 20.69 -3.61
N LEU A 173 15.48 19.99 -2.51
CA LEU A 173 16.78 20.05 -1.82
C LEU A 173 17.91 19.53 -2.72
N SER A 174 17.64 18.50 -3.53
CA SER A 174 18.61 18.00 -4.52
C SER A 174 18.85 18.99 -5.67
N PHE A 175 17.82 19.74 -6.07
CA PHE A 175 17.90 20.75 -7.14
C PHE A 175 18.69 21.99 -6.70
N LEU A 176 18.60 22.36 -5.42
CA LEU A 176 19.29 23.52 -4.85
C LEU A 176 20.76 23.24 -4.48
N ASP A 177 21.25 22.02 -4.71
CA ASP A 177 22.64 21.56 -4.46
C ASP A 177 23.18 21.98 -3.07
N ILE A 178 22.32 21.91 -2.04
CA ILE A 178 22.69 22.31 -0.67
C ILE A 178 23.49 21.15 -0.03
N PRO A 179 24.79 21.34 0.28
CA PRO A 179 25.67 20.24 0.70
C PRO A 179 25.38 19.66 2.10
N GLU A 180 24.49 20.26 2.90
CA GLU A 180 24.25 19.87 4.30
C GLU A 180 23.30 18.68 4.52
N PHE A 181 22.66 18.13 3.48
CA PHE A 181 21.73 16.99 3.61
C PHE A 181 22.20 15.68 2.94
N LYS A 182 23.49 15.58 2.58
CA LYS A 182 24.13 14.30 2.25
C LYS A 182 24.66 13.66 3.53
N GLY A 183 23.78 12.94 4.24
CA GLY A 183 24.11 12.11 5.39
C GLY A 183 23.19 10.92 5.46
#